data_AF-A0A7S4PXA3-F1
#
_entry.id   AF-A0A7S4PXA3-F1
#
_cell.length_a   1.000
_cell.length_b   1.000
_cell.length_c   1.000
_cell.angle_alpha   90.00
_cell.angle_beta   90.00
_cell.angle_gamma   90.00
#
_symmetry.space_group_name_H-M   'P 1'
#
loop_
_entity.id
_entity.type
_entity.pdbx_description
1 polymer ?
#
loop_
_entity_poly.entity_id
_entity_poly.type
_entity_poly.pdbx_seq_one_letter_code
_entity_poly.pdbx_strand_id
1 'polypeptide(L)'
;MMRYHESDRRVRKMTYGYGFSYVYRREAALQHPYPDQGMGEDFKFFSELLTAHGEKCIGLLEDEIGICLHTLHGGNTSDSIALWEVDRDEIRDLDVSESECFVSYTFQFPRKQEKKNKHILDWVGQGEHIKMMPKRAYREVMAHTPFGKFNVTCRRGASKREFIAAVEDRIGALPWETIVFRTTADATVPLQENNRIGAYTGELWLAFPDDNMTSGGSSSSTAGAGVRTSCAVNVTIPLAAARQPSVSRIFHVDLPLEATVADLRAQ
;
A
#
# COMPACT_ATOMS: atom_id res chain seq x y z
N MET A 1 20.23 -20.35 13.86
CA MET A 1 19.86 -19.14 13.09
C MET A 1 21.13 -18.44 12.64
N MET A 2 21.62 -18.73 11.42
CA MET A 2 22.69 -17.93 10.83
C MET A 2 22.09 -16.57 10.45
N ARG A 3 22.41 -15.51 11.20
CA ARG A 3 22.19 -14.14 10.75
C ARG A 3 23.28 -13.85 9.74
N TYR A 4 23.00 -13.99 8.46
CA TYR A 4 23.90 -13.49 7.44
C TYR A 4 24.00 -11.97 7.59
N HIS A 5 25.23 -11.46 7.66
CA HIS A 5 25.46 -10.03 7.73
C HIS A 5 25.16 -9.42 6.35
N GLU A 6 24.56 -8.24 6.27
CA GLU A 6 24.24 -7.55 5.01
C GLU A 6 25.47 -7.31 4.11
N SER A 7 26.67 -7.35 4.71
CA SER A 7 27.94 -7.27 3.97
C SER A 7 28.35 -8.58 3.28
N ASP A 8 27.67 -9.70 3.50
CA ASP A 8 27.95 -10.95 2.79
C ASP A 8 27.66 -10.73 1.30
N ARG A 9 28.67 -10.97 0.46
CA ARG A 9 28.59 -10.80 -1.00
C ARG A 9 27.40 -11.54 -1.61
N ARG A 10 27.06 -12.71 -1.08
CA ARG A 10 25.94 -13.52 -1.58
C ARG A 10 24.59 -12.91 -1.23
N VAL A 11 24.45 -12.38 0.00
CA VAL A 11 23.27 -11.62 0.40
C VAL A 11 23.10 -10.42 -0.52
N ARG A 12 24.16 -9.62 -0.71
CA ARG A 12 24.11 -8.47 -1.64
C ARG A 12 23.75 -8.89 -3.08
N LYS A 13 24.29 -10.01 -3.55
CA LYS A 13 23.96 -10.55 -4.89
C LYS A 13 22.48 -10.90 -5.01
N MET A 14 21.87 -11.49 -3.99
CA MET A 14 20.45 -11.79 -3.99
C MET A 14 19.60 -10.54 -3.82
N THR A 15 19.98 -9.63 -2.93
CA THR A 15 19.26 -8.38 -2.71
C THR A 15 19.22 -7.58 -4.00
N TYR A 16 20.37 -7.28 -4.60
CA TYR A 16 20.49 -6.38 -5.76
C TYR A 16 20.50 -7.09 -7.11
N GLY A 17 20.24 -8.40 -7.15
CA GLY A 17 20.35 -9.22 -8.37
C GLY A 17 19.08 -9.31 -9.21
N TYR A 18 18.00 -8.65 -8.79
CA TYR A 18 16.68 -8.73 -9.44
C TYR A 18 16.20 -7.33 -9.84
N GLY A 19 16.62 -6.83 -11.00
CA GLY A 19 16.34 -5.44 -11.41
C GLY A 19 14.86 -5.10 -11.51
N PHE A 20 14.00 -6.10 -11.74
CA PHE A 20 12.55 -5.92 -11.78
C PHE A 20 11.94 -5.52 -10.43
N SER A 21 12.63 -5.72 -9.30
CA SER A 21 12.12 -5.38 -7.96
C SER A 21 12.49 -3.97 -7.51
N TYR A 22 13.00 -3.13 -8.41
CA TYR A 22 13.49 -1.80 -8.10
C TYR A 22 12.86 -0.72 -8.98
N VAL A 23 12.69 0.46 -8.39
CA VAL A 23 12.38 1.69 -9.10
C VAL A 23 13.52 2.67 -8.86
N TYR A 24 14.02 3.28 -9.93
CA TYR A 24 15.13 4.22 -9.85
C TYR A 24 14.88 5.44 -10.73
N ARG A 25 15.61 6.52 -10.42
CA ARG A 25 15.59 7.75 -11.21
C ARG A 25 16.28 7.54 -12.55
N ARG A 26 15.77 8.16 -13.61
CA ARG A 26 16.38 8.11 -14.95
C ARG A 26 17.84 8.57 -14.92
N GLU A 27 18.16 9.58 -14.12
CA GLU A 27 19.52 10.11 -13.97
C GLU A 27 20.51 9.05 -13.47
N ALA A 28 20.08 8.16 -12.57
CA ALA A 28 20.93 7.08 -12.06
C ALA A 28 21.34 6.12 -13.19
N ALA A 29 20.38 5.71 -14.03
CA ALA A 29 20.63 4.83 -15.17
C ALA A 29 21.45 5.49 -16.30
N LEU A 30 21.38 6.82 -16.45
CA LEU A 30 22.22 7.53 -17.42
C LEU A 30 23.66 7.71 -16.94
N GLN A 31 23.88 7.88 -15.64
CA GLN A 31 25.21 8.04 -15.06
C GLN A 31 25.93 6.71 -14.86
N HIS A 32 25.17 5.65 -14.55
CA HIS A 32 25.65 4.30 -14.30
C HIS A 32 24.86 3.35 -15.21
N PRO A 33 25.16 3.29 -16.52
CA PRO A 33 24.41 2.45 -17.44
C PRO A 33 24.65 0.96 -17.14
N TYR A 34 23.64 0.14 -17.43
CA TYR A 34 23.77 -1.32 -17.31
C TYR A 34 24.91 -1.83 -18.21
N PRO A 35 25.73 -2.77 -17.73
CA PRO A 35 26.72 -3.44 -18.57
C PRO A 35 26.03 -4.27 -19.66
N ASP A 36 26.61 -4.31 -20.86
CA ASP A 36 26.21 -5.24 -21.91
C ASP A 36 26.75 -6.65 -21.58
N GLN A 37 25.99 -7.40 -20.78
CA GLN A 37 26.32 -8.76 -20.37
C GLN A 37 25.06 -9.60 -20.14
N GLY A 38 25.17 -10.92 -20.27
CA GLY A 38 24.00 -11.81 -20.23
C GLY A 38 23.46 -12.16 -18.84
N MET A 39 24.22 -11.93 -17.75
CA MET A 39 23.78 -12.21 -16.39
C MET A 39 24.45 -11.29 -15.36
N GLY A 40 23.70 -10.87 -14.35
CA GLY A 40 24.20 -10.13 -13.18
C GLY A 40 24.45 -8.64 -13.45
N GLU A 41 23.89 -8.12 -14.54
CA GLU A 41 23.84 -6.72 -14.91
C GLU A 41 23.21 -5.86 -13.82
N ASP A 42 22.11 -6.32 -13.22
CA ASP A 42 21.42 -5.64 -12.12
C ASP A 42 22.34 -5.47 -10.90
N PHE A 43 22.97 -6.57 -10.49
CA PHE A 43 23.88 -6.55 -9.34
C PHE A 43 25.04 -5.58 -9.57
N LYS A 44 25.56 -5.51 -10.79
CA LYS A 44 26.64 -4.57 -11.13
C LYS A 44 26.15 -3.13 -11.09
N PHE A 45 25.00 -2.84 -11.70
CA PHE A 45 24.37 -1.52 -11.67
C PHE A 45 24.20 -0.98 -10.25
N PHE A 46 23.58 -1.75 -9.35
CA PHE A 46 23.38 -1.31 -7.97
C PHE A 46 24.68 -1.25 -7.17
N SER A 47 25.65 -2.12 -7.44
CA SER A 47 26.98 -2.05 -6.81
C SER A 47 27.72 -0.76 -7.17
N GLU A 48 27.61 -0.31 -8.43
CA GLU A 48 28.18 0.96 -8.89
C GLU A 48 27.49 2.16 -8.23
N LEU A 49 26.16 2.16 -8.13
CA LEU A 49 25.41 3.19 -7.41
C LEU A 49 25.78 3.29 -5.93
N LEU A 50 25.90 2.14 -5.25
CA LEU A 50 26.30 2.09 -3.84
C LEU A 50 27.74 2.57 -3.64
N THR A 51 28.64 2.27 -4.59
CA THR A 51 30.04 2.72 -4.55
C THR A 51 30.12 4.24 -4.76
N ALA A 52 29.35 4.78 -5.70
CA ALA A 52 29.39 6.20 -6.05
C ALA A 52 28.69 7.11 -5.02
N HIS A 53 27.59 6.64 -4.42
CA HIS A 53 26.70 7.48 -3.60
C HIS A 53 26.54 6.99 -2.15
N GLY A 54 27.16 5.87 -1.79
CA GLY A 54 27.04 5.25 -0.47
C GLY A 54 25.73 4.49 -0.25
N GLU A 55 25.61 3.78 0.88
CA GLU A 55 24.48 2.86 1.13
C GLU A 55 23.11 3.54 1.23
N LYS A 56 23.08 4.83 1.59
CA LYS A 56 21.83 5.60 1.72
C LYS A 56 21.19 5.96 0.37
N CYS A 57 21.85 5.68 -0.76
CA CYS A 57 21.29 5.96 -2.08
C CYS A 57 20.21 4.95 -2.51
N ILE A 58 20.14 3.79 -1.84
CA ILE A 58 19.12 2.76 -2.08
C ILE A 58 18.31 2.56 -0.80
N GLY A 59 17.00 2.77 -0.89
CA GLY A 59 16.06 2.35 0.14
C GLY A 59 15.50 0.97 -0.20
N LEU A 60 15.57 0.04 0.76
CA LEU A 60 14.93 -1.27 0.64
C LEU A 60 13.62 -1.27 1.43
N LEU A 61 12.58 -1.83 0.83
CA LEU A 61 11.27 -2.04 1.45
C LEU A 61 10.94 -3.52 1.37
N GLU A 62 10.62 -4.12 2.51
CA GLU A 62 10.10 -5.48 2.55
C GLU A 62 8.72 -5.52 1.89
N ASP A 63 8.58 -6.39 0.89
CA ASP A 63 7.31 -6.54 0.16
C ASP A 63 6.33 -7.42 0.95
N GLU A 64 5.67 -6.83 1.94
CA GLU A 64 4.65 -7.51 2.74
C GLU A 64 3.25 -7.53 2.10
N ILE A 65 3.09 -6.93 0.93
CA ILE A 65 1.77 -6.59 0.37
C ILE A 65 1.59 -7.04 -1.09
N GLY A 66 2.64 -7.60 -1.70
CA GLY A 66 2.65 -8.07 -3.08
C GLY A 66 2.80 -6.94 -4.09
N ILE A 67 3.75 -6.02 -3.91
CA ILE A 67 4.15 -5.02 -4.91
C ILE A 67 4.69 -5.74 -6.15
N CYS A 68 5.51 -6.78 -5.96
CA CYS A 68 6.23 -7.43 -7.02
C CYS A 68 5.96 -8.94 -7.06
N LEU A 69 5.54 -9.45 -8.22
CA LEU A 69 5.34 -10.88 -8.44
C LEU A 69 6.41 -11.44 -9.38
N HIS A 70 7.28 -12.29 -8.85
CA HIS A 70 8.27 -13.02 -9.65
C HIS A 70 7.79 -14.44 -9.94
N THR A 71 7.64 -14.77 -11.22
CA THR A 71 7.24 -16.11 -11.66
C THR A 71 8.47 -17.00 -11.87
N LEU A 72 8.58 -18.09 -11.11
CA LEU A 72 9.66 -19.06 -11.24
C LEU A 72 9.19 -20.31 -11.97
N HIS A 73 9.93 -20.71 -13.00
CA HIS A 73 9.74 -21.98 -13.69
C HIS A 73 10.79 -23.00 -13.23
N GLY A 74 10.47 -24.29 -13.29
CA GLY A 74 11.35 -25.36 -12.79
C GLY A 74 12.70 -25.50 -13.51
N GLY A 75 12.91 -24.76 -14.61
CA GLY A 75 14.19 -24.68 -15.33
C GLY A 75 14.82 -23.28 -15.30
N ASN A 76 14.33 -22.36 -14.46
CA ASN A 76 14.95 -21.04 -14.34
C ASN A 76 16.36 -21.17 -13.75
N THR A 77 17.29 -20.43 -14.34
CA THR A 77 18.69 -20.32 -13.90
C THR A 77 18.86 -19.42 -12.67
N SER A 78 17.81 -18.68 -12.29
CA SER A 78 17.82 -17.85 -11.09
C SER A 78 17.62 -18.72 -9.85
N ASP A 79 18.68 -18.89 -9.05
CA ASP A 79 18.62 -19.46 -7.69
C ASP A 79 17.85 -18.52 -6.76
N SER A 80 16.53 -18.47 -6.93
CA SER A 80 15.64 -17.70 -6.08
C SER A 80 15.17 -18.58 -4.94
N ILE A 81 15.42 -18.14 -3.71
CA ILE A 81 15.05 -18.88 -2.50
C ILE A 81 13.76 -18.28 -1.95
N ALA A 82 12.72 -19.10 -1.82
CA ALA A 82 11.51 -18.70 -1.12
C ALA A 82 11.79 -18.62 0.38
N LEU A 83 11.60 -17.44 0.98
CA LEU A 83 11.70 -17.26 2.43
C LEU A 83 10.42 -17.70 3.16
N TRP A 84 9.28 -17.56 2.48
CA TRP A 84 7.95 -17.88 2.98
C TRP A 84 7.13 -18.61 1.91
N GLU A 85 6.18 -19.43 2.39
CA GLU A 85 5.08 -19.94 1.59
C GLU A 85 3.85 -19.16 2.02
N VAL A 86 3.19 -18.56 1.04
CA VAL A 86 1.96 -17.79 1.22
C VAL A 86 0.81 -18.65 0.73
N ASP A 87 -0.21 -18.81 1.56
CA ASP A 87 -1.39 -19.59 1.16
C ASP A 87 -2.10 -18.91 -0.02
N ARG A 88 -2.69 -19.70 -0.92
CA ARG A 88 -3.37 -19.15 -2.11
C ARG A 88 -4.52 -18.21 -1.75
N ASP A 89 -5.20 -18.46 -0.64
CA ASP A 89 -6.26 -17.58 -0.16
C ASP A 89 -5.70 -16.27 0.41
N GLU A 90 -4.47 -16.27 0.92
CA GLU A 90 -3.78 -15.06 1.35
C GLU A 90 -3.27 -14.23 0.16
N ILE A 91 -2.81 -14.87 -0.92
CA ILE A 91 -2.41 -14.16 -2.16
C ILE A 91 -3.58 -13.34 -2.71
N ARG A 92 -4.82 -13.84 -2.57
CA ARG A 92 -6.03 -13.09 -2.97
C ARG A 92 -6.22 -11.79 -2.17
N ASP A 93 -5.61 -11.67 -1.00
CA ASP A 93 -5.70 -10.52 -0.12
C ASP A 93 -4.56 -9.50 -0.36
N LEU A 94 -3.62 -9.80 -1.25
CA LEU A 94 -2.52 -8.91 -1.66
C LEU A 94 -2.95 -7.93 -2.75
N ASP A 95 -2.25 -6.81 -2.88
CA ASP A 95 -2.59 -5.76 -3.86
C ASP A 95 -2.41 -6.26 -5.30
N VAL A 96 -1.48 -7.18 -5.55
CA VAL A 96 -1.33 -7.84 -6.87
C VAL A 96 -2.61 -8.55 -7.33
N SER A 97 -3.49 -8.94 -6.40
CA SER A 97 -4.75 -9.60 -6.75
C SER A 97 -5.74 -8.69 -7.48
N GLU A 98 -5.60 -7.37 -7.33
CA GLU A 98 -6.41 -6.36 -8.02
C GLU A 98 -5.99 -6.18 -9.49
N SER A 99 -4.83 -6.72 -9.88
CA SER A 99 -4.38 -6.68 -11.27
C SER A 99 -5.26 -7.55 -12.18
N GLU A 100 -5.64 -7.04 -13.35
CA GLU A 100 -6.47 -7.75 -14.33
C GLU A 100 -5.85 -9.10 -14.74
N CYS A 101 -4.51 -9.19 -14.75
CA CYS A 101 -3.82 -10.41 -15.13
C CYS A 101 -3.82 -11.48 -14.02
N PHE A 102 -4.16 -11.13 -12.77
CA PHE A 102 -4.06 -12.04 -11.63
C PHE A 102 -4.98 -13.27 -11.77
N VAL A 103 -6.22 -13.06 -12.21
CA VAL A 103 -7.19 -14.16 -12.41
C VAL A 103 -6.70 -15.10 -13.52
N SER A 104 -6.25 -14.54 -14.65
CA SER A 104 -5.69 -15.32 -15.75
C SER A 104 -4.44 -16.09 -15.33
N TYR A 105 -3.54 -15.42 -14.60
CA TYR A 105 -2.31 -15.99 -14.08
C TYR A 105 -2.58 -17.17 -13.13
N THR A 106 -3.46 -16.99 -12.14
CA THR A 106 -3.81 -18.06 -11.20
C THR A 106 -4.56 -19.22 -11.87
N PHE A 107 -5.28 -18.97 -12.96
CA PHE A 107 -5.90 -20.03 -13.77
C PHE A 107 -4.87 -20.83 -14.57
N GLN A 108 -3.90 -20.16 -15.19
CA GLN A 108 -2.84 -20.80 -15.99
C GLN A 108 -1.90 -21.68 -15.15
N PHE A 109 -1.69 -21.31 -13.89
CA PHE A 109 -0.83 -22.05 -12.96
C PHE A 109 -1.64 -22.63 -11.79
N PRO A 110 -2.46 -23.68 -12.04
CA PRO A 110 -3.23 -24.31 -10.98
C PRO A 110 -2.29 -25.01 -9.98
N ARG A 111 -2.68 -25.05 -8.70
CA ARG A 111 -1.94 -25.76 -7.67
C ARG A 111 -1.88 -27.25 -8.06
N LYS A 112 -0.70 -27.72 -8.46
CA LYS A 112 -0.45 -29.16 -8.62
C LYS A 112 -0.59 -29.77 -7.23
N GLN A 113 -1.35 -30.86 -7.10
CA GLN A 113 -1.67 -31.49 -5.82
C GLN A 113 -0.49 -31.46 -4.85
N GLU A 114 -0.75 -31.03 -3.61
CA GLU A 114 0.25 -31.02 -2.53
C GLU A 114 0.94 -32.38 -2.49
N LYS A 115 2.21 -32.41 -2.92
CA LYS A 115 3.07 -33.50 -2.51
C LYS A 115 3.27 -33.28 -1.02
N LYS A 116 2.57 -34.07 -0.20
CA LYS A 116 2.54 -33.99 1.28
C LYS A 116 3.91 -33.87 1.98
N ASN A 117 5.01 -34.09 1.26
CA ASN A 117 6.38 -34.14 1.79
C ASN A 117 7.40 -33.29 0.98
N LYS A 118 7.00 -32.29 0.19
CA LYS A 118 7.98 -31.43 -0.49
C LYS A 118 8.27 -30.19 0.33
N HIS A 119 9.32 -30.28 1.15
CA HIS A 119 10.05 -29.12 1.63
C HIS A 119 10.53 -28.31 0.40
N ILE A 120 10.28 -27.00 0.36
CA ILE A 120 11.14 -26.13 -0.45
C ILE A 120 12.48 -26.13 0.29
N LEU A 121 13.53 -26.58 -0.41
CA LEU A 121 14.85 -26.66 0.17
C LEU A 121 15.30 -25.25 0.56
N ASP A 122 15.84 -25.11 1.77
CA ASP A 122 16.53 -23.90 2.21
C ASP A 122 17.86 -23.73 1.45
N TRP A 123 18.55 -22.62 1.73
CA TRP A 123 19.83 -22.27 1.10
C TRP A 123 20.93 -23.33 1.33
N VAL A 124 20.87 -24.15 2.38
CA VAL A 124 21.86 -25.20 2.65
C VAL A 124 21.44 -26.59 2.15
N GLY A 125 20.30 -26.69 1.45
CA GLY A 125 19.73 -27.98 1.03
C GLY A 125 19.32 -28.86 2.21
N GLN A 126 19.26 -28.30 3.43
CA GLN A 126 18.90 -29.02 4.64
C GLN A 126 17.39 -28.97 4.92
N GLY A 127 16.63 -28.27 4.08
CA GLY A 127 15.17 -28.32 4.10
C GLY A 127 14.60 -27.80 5.42
N GLU A 128 15.01 -26.60 5.85
CA GLU A 128 14.25 -25.91 6.88
C GLU A 128 12.76 -25.83 6.49
N HIS A 129 11.91 -25.98 7.50
CA HIS A 129 10.48 -25.76 7.35
C HIS A 129 10.28 -24.33 6.88
N ILE A 130 9.80 -24.16 5.65
CA ILE A 130 9.30 -22.87 5.21
C ILE A 130 8.34 -22.39 6.28
N LYS A 131 8.57 -21.18 6.77
CA LYS A 131 7.65 -20.60 7.73
C LYS A 131 6.37 -20.32 6.98
N MET A 132 5.30 -20.99 7.38
CA MET A 132 3.96 -20.54 7.05
C MET A 132 3.83 -19.14 7.63
N MET A 133 3.46 -18.16 6.81
CA MET A 133 3.10 -16.86 7.36
C MET A 133 1.95 -17.04 8.36
N PRO A 134 1.97 -16.32 9.49
CA PRO A 134 0.85 -16.35 10.43
C PRO A 134 -0.43 -15.96 9.70
N LYS A 135 -1.52 -16.69 9.95
CA LYS A 135 -2.84 -16.46 9.35
C LYS A 135 -3.18 -14.96 9.33
N ARG A 136 -3.53 -14.43 8.15
CA ARG A 136 -4.02 -13.07 7.85
C ARG A 136 -3.66 -12.04 8.92
N ALA A 137 -2.56 -11.32 8.72
CA ALA A 137 -2.22 -10.19 9.56
C ALA A 137 -3.38 -9.18 9.61
N TYR A 138 -3.67 -8.68 10.80
CA TYR A 138 -4.53 -7.52 11.00
C TYR A 138 -3.70 -6.26 10.74
N ARG A 139 -4.39 -5.16 10.44
CA ARG A 139 -3.80 -3.82 10.41
C ARG A 139 -4.75 -2.82 11.05
N GLU A 140 -4.19 -1.69 11.44
CA GLU A 140 -4.98 -0.52 11.84
C GLU A 140 -5.19 0.39 10.63
N VAL A 141 -6.43 0.85 10.45
CA VAL A 141 -6.82 1.83 9.44
C VAL A 141 -7.53 2.97 10.16
N MET A 142 -7.17 4.21 9.82
CA MET A 142 -7.86 5.38 10.39
C MET A 142 -9.16 5.63 9.62
N ALA A 143 -10.30 5.42 10.28
CA ALA A 143 -11.62 5.73 9.79
C ALA A 143 -12.00 7.16 10.19
N HIS A 144 -12.29 8.00 9.20
CA HIS A 144 -12.82 9.34 9.36
C HIS A 144 -14.32 9.29 9.19
N THR A 145 -15.07 9.62 10.23
CA THR A 145 -16.53 9.68 10.22
C THR A 145 -16.99 11.10 10.60
N PRO A 146 -18.26 11.45 10.35
CA PRO A 146 -18.87 12.66 10.90
C PRO A 146 -18.79 12.79 12.43
N PHE A 147 -18.58 11.68 13.15
CA PHE A 147 -18.46 11.65 14.61
C PHE A 147 -17.00 11.76 15.11
N GLY A 148 -16.02 11.74 14.21
CA GLY A 148 -14.59 11.85 14.56
C GLY A 148 -13.69 10.87 13.82
N LYS A 149 -12.47 10.70 14.34
CA LYS A 149 -11.46 9.79 13.78
C LYS A 149 -11.29 8.58 14.69
N PHE A 150 -11.25 7.39 14.11
CA PHE A 150 -11.15 6.12 14.83
C PHE A 150 -10.11 5.21 14.21
N ASN A 151 -9.21 4.66 15.01
CA ASN A 151 -8.36 3.55 14.55
C ASN A 151 -9.18 2.26 14.59
N VAL A 152 -9.32 1.62 13.44
CA VAL A 152 -10.09 0.40 13.25
C VAL A 152 -9.15 -0.71 12.86
N THR A 153 -9.12 -1.77 13.66
CA THR A 153 -8.35 -2.98 13.35
C THR A 153 -9.17 -3.85 12.40
N CYS A 154 -8.67 -4.09 11.19
CA CYS A 154 -9.31 -4.97 10.22
C CYS A 154 -8.30 -5.94 9.61
N ARG A 155 -8.78 -7.00 8.95
CA ARG A 155 -7.90 -7.91 8.20
C ARG A 155 -7.25 -7.17 7.04
N ARG A 156 -5.99 -7.51 6.71
CA ARG A 156 -5.40 -7.12 5.42
C ARG A 156 -6.29 -7.67 4.28
N GLY A 157 -6.53 -6.85 3.26
CA GLY A 157 -7.45 -7.19 2.16
C GLY A 157 -8.94 -7.24 2.54
N ALA A 158 -9.33 -6.74 3.72
CA ALA A 158 -10.74 -6.69 4.12
C ALA A 158 -11.62 -6.02 3.04
N SER A 159 -12.74 -6.65 2.74
CA SER A 159 -13.80 -6.07 1.90
C SER A 159 -14.40 -4.83 2.55
N LYS A 160 -15.08 -3.98 1.77
CA LYS A 160 -15.88 -2.86 2.29
C LYS A 160 -16.80 -3.30 3.43
N ARG A 161 -17.47 -4.44 3.27
CA ARG A 161 -18.40 -4.99 4.27
C ARG A 161 -17.69 -5.40 5.56
N GLU A 162 -16.56 -6.10 5.47
CA GLU A 162 -15.78 -6.49 6.66
C GLU A 162 -15.24 -5.27 7.40
N PHE A 163 -14.87 -4.21 6.68
CA PHE A 163 -14.44 -2.97 7.29
C PHE A 163 -15.57 -2.19 7.96
N ILE A 164 -16.74 -2.08 7.31
CA ILE A 164 -17.92 -1.46 7.93
C ILE A 164 -18.27 -2.18 9.23
N ALA A 165 -18.29 -3.51 9.23
CA ALA A 165 -18.53 -4.29 10.45
C ALA A 165 -17.50 -3.99 11.54
N ALA A 166 -16.21 -3.86 11.18
CA ALA A 166 -15.16 -3.49 12.14
C ALA A 166 -15.30 -2.07 12.68
N VAL A 167 -15.81 -1.13 11.88
CA VAL A 167 -16.14 0.24 12.33
C VAL A 167 -17.36 0.19 13.27
N GLU A 168 -18.40 -0.54 12.91
CA GLU A 168 -19.64 -0.68 13.71
C GLU A 168 -19.39 -1.30 15.08
N ASP A 169 -18.53 -2.32 15.14
CA ASP A 169 -18.08 -2.90 16.42
C ASP A 169 -17.42 -1.87 17.34
N ARG A 170 -16.84 -0.80 16.77
CA ARG A 170 -16.12 0.22 17.52
C ARG A 170 -16.98 1.41 17.92
N ILE A 171 -17.88 1.86 17.05
CA ILE A 171 -18.64 3.11 17.23
C ILE A 171 -20.17 2.94 17.24
N GLY A 172 -20.66 1.71 17.10
CA GLY A 172 -22.08 1.40 16.97
C GLY A 172 -22.55 1.34 15.51
N ALA A 173 -23.80 0.93 15.33
CA ALA A 173 -24.40 0.73 14.02
C ALA A 173 -24.32 1.99 13.15
N LEU A 174 -23.92 1.82 11.90
CA LEU A 174 -23.85 2.89 10.93
C LEU A 174 -25.13 2.97 10.08
N PRO A 175 -25.45 4.12 9.48
CA PRO A 175 -26.54 4.22 8.52
C PRO A 175 -26.34 3.22 7.35
N TRP A 176 -27.43 2.58 6.91
CA TRP A 176 -27.36 1.56 5.86
C TRP A 176 -26.86 2.09 4.50
N GLU A 177 -26.97 3.40 4.26
CA GLU A 177 -26.47 4.09 3.06
C GLU A 177 -25.00 4.53 3.18
N THR A 178 -24.26 4.06 4.19
CA THR A 178 -22.87 4.49 4.40
C THR A 178 -22.00 4.23 3.16
N ILE A 179 -21.38 5.30 2.65
CA ILE A 179 -20.42 5.24 1.56
C ILE A 179 -19.01 5.35 2.14
N VAL A 180 -18.15 4.40 1.80
CA VAL A 180 -16.75 4.39 2.21
C VAL A 180 -15.92 4.88 1.03
N PHE A 181 -15.08 5.88 1.25
CA PHE A 181 -14.17 6.45 0.26
C PHE A 181 -12.73 6.12 0.62
N ARG A 182 -11.94 5.75 -0.38
CA ARG A 182 -10.48 5.78 -0.29
C ARG A 182 -9.99 7.15 -0.74
N THR A 183 -9.16 7.78 0.08
CA THR A 183 -8.47 9.01 -0.31
C THR A 183 -7.11 8.64 -0.85
N THR A 184 -6.86 8.96 -2.11
CA THR A 184 -5.51 9.00 -2.67
C THR A 184 -5.02 10.45 -2.67
N ALA A 185 -3.74 10.68 -2.94
CA ALA A 185 -3.17 12.03 -2.97
C ALA A 185 -3.95 13.01 -3.88
N ASP A 186 -4.54 12.48 -4.96
CA ASP A 186 -5.14 13.29 -6.02
C ASP A 186 -6.68 13.17 -6.12
N ALA A 187 -7.31 12.20 -5.45
CA ALA A 187 -8.75 11.97 -5.59
C ALA A 187 -9.41 11.26 -4.39
N THR A 188 -10.72 11.50 -4.23
CA THR A 188 -11.59 10.70 -3.38
C THR A 188 -12.40 9.75 -4.25
N VAL A 189 -12.17 8.45 -4.11
CA VAL A 189 -12.84 7.43 -4.93
C VAL A 189 -13.78 6.59 -4.04
N PRO A 190 -15.09 6.52 -4.33
CA PRO A 190 -16.01 5.67 -3.59
C PRO A 190 -15.65 4.20 -3.78
N LEU A 191 -15.58 3.45 -2.69
CA LEU A 191 -15.38 2.00 -2.72
C LEU A 191 -16.69 1.31 -3.10
N GLN A 192 -16.64 0.49 -4.14
CA GLN A 192 -17.71 -0.45 -4.46
C GLN A 192 -17.77 -1.56 -3.40
N GLU A 193 -18.89 -2.29 -3.33
CA GLU A 193 -19.09 -3.33 -2.29
C GLU A 193 -18.02 -4.41 -2.29
N ASN A 194 -17.54 -4.79 -3.48
CA ASN A 194 -16.52 -5.82 -3.65
C ASN A 194 -15.08 -5.25 -3.61
N ASN A 195 -14.93 -3.94 -3.48
CA ASN A 195 -13.60 -3.35 -3.39
C ASN A 195 -12.97 -3.76 -2.07
N ARG A 196 -11.75 -4.29 -2.18
CA ARG A 196 -10.90 -4.58 -1.03
C ARG A 196 -10.22 -3.31 -0.60
N ILE A 197 -9.94 -3.20 0.69
CA ILE A 197 -9.12 -2.11 1.18
C ILE A 197 -7.67 -2.57 0.97
N GLY A 198 -7.07 -2.09 -0.10
CA GLY A 198 -5.68 -2.32 -0.49
C GLY A 198 -4.71 -1.87 0.59
N ALA A 199 -3.53 -2.46 0.58
CA ALA A 199 -2.59 -2.46 1.69
C ALA A 199 -2.11 -1.07 2.12
N TYR A 200 -2.01 -0.12 1.18
CA TYR A 200 -1.59 1.27 1.42
C TYR A 200 -2.67 2.21 1.96
N THR A 201 -3.88 1.72 2.20
CA THR A 201 -4.95 2.57 2.71
C THR A 201 -4.72 2.84 4.21
N GLY A 202 -4.09 3.95 4.51
CA GLY A 202 -3.94 4.45 5.89
C GLY A 202 -5.21 5.15 6.41
N GLU A 203 -5.98 5.77 5.50
CA GLU A 203 -7.15 6.57 5.83
C GLU A 203 -8.35 6.21 4.94
N LEU A 204 -9.52 6.09 5.56
CA LEU A 204 -10.81 5.91 4.88
C LEU A 204 -11.81 6.93 5.40
N TRP A 205 -12.63 7.46 4.50
CA TRP A 205 -13.65 8.45 4.84
C TRP A 205 -15.03 7.83 4.69
N LEU A 206 -15.88 8.04 5.68
CA LEU A 206 -17.27 7.57 5.68
C LEU A 206 -18.17 8.79 5.50
N ALA A 207 -19.05 8.75 4.50
CA ALA A 207 -20.14 9.71 4.37
C ALA A 207 -21.47 9.05 4.71
N PHE A 208 -22.28 9.76 5.47
CA PHE A 208 -23.67 9.40 5.75
C PHE A 208 -24.58 10.28 4.86
N PRO A 209 -25.72 9.74 4.38
CA PRO A 209 -26.71 10.58 3.73
C PRO A 209 -27.21 11.64 4.71
N ASP A 210 -27.37 12.87 4.24
CA ASP A 210 -28.06 13.90 5.03
C ASP A 210 -29.54 13.50 5.15
N ASP A 211 -30.06 13.46 6.38
CA ASP A 211 -31.49 13.20 6.68
C ASP A 211 -32.45 14.20 6.00
N ASN A 212 -31.95 15.26 5.35
CA ASN A 212 -32.73 16.33 4.74
C ASN A 212 -33.24 16.07 3.31
N MET A 213 -32.90 14.94 2.67
CA MET A 213 -33.34 14.64 1.29
C MET A 213 -34.80 14.16 1.16
N THR A 214 -35.55 13.99 2.26
CA THR A 214 -36.97 13.56 2.20
C THR A 214 -38.00 14.68 2.30
N SER A 215 -37.59 15.95 2.44
CA SER A 215 -38.54 17.07 2.37
C SER A 215 -38.64 17.61 0.94
N GLY A 216 -39.68 17.16 0.23
CA GLY A 216 -40.05 17.67 -1.08
C GLY A 216 -40.34 19.17 -1.03
N GLY A 217 -39.38 19.97 -1.47
CA GLY A 217 -39.53 21.41 -1.66
C GLY A 217 -38.79 21.83 -2.92
N SER A 218 -39.52 22.00 -4.02
CA SER A 218 -38.98 22.51 -5.28
C SER A 218 -38.60 23.98 -5.13
N SER A 219 -37.33 24.26 -4.86
CA SER A 219 -36.75 25.58 -5.15
C SER A 219 -35.23 25.50 -5.32
N SER A 220 -34.79 25.67 -6.56
CA SER A 220 -33.67 26.52 -7.00
C SER A 220 -32.52 26.80 -6.01
N SER A 221 -31.32 26.43 -6.45
CA SER A 221 -30.01 27.08 -6.24
C SER A 221 -29.00 26.42 -5.29
N THR A 222 -27.81 26.27 -5.87
CA THR A 222 -26.45 26.10 -5.28
C THR A 222 -26.20 24.88 -4.39
N ALA A 223 -25.48 23.92 -4.98
CA ALA A 223 -24.80 22.84 -4.28
C ALA A 223 -24.03 23.38 -3.07
N GLY A 224 -24.42 22.94 -1.88
CA GLY A 224 -23.68 23.16 -0.65
C GLY A 224 -22.33 22.46 -0.76
N ALA A 225 -21.28 23.23 -1.06
CA ALA A 225 -19.92 22.77 -0.90
C ALA A 225 -19.69 22.47 0.59
N GLY A 226 -19.57 21.19 0.92
CA GLY A 226 -19.02 20.79 2.21
C GLY A 226 -17.69 21.51 2.42
N VAL A 227 -17.56 22.19 3.55
CA VAL A 227 -16.34 22.92 3.91
C VAL A 227 -15.19 21.92 3.99
N ARG A 228 -14.32 21.97 2.99
CA ARG A 228 -13.16 21.10 2.86
C ARG A 228 -12.00 21.74 3.64
N THR A 229 -11.83 21.36 4.90
CA THR A 229 -10.54 21.55 5.58
C THR A 229 -9.60 20.44 5.16
N SER A 230 -8.92 20.63 4.04
CA SER A 230 -7.79 19.80 3.65
C SER A 230 -6.57 20.21 4.46
N CYS A 231 -6.19 19.42 5.47
CA CYS A 231 -4.80 19.41 5.90
C CYS A 231 -4.02 18.66 4.82
N ALA A 232 -3.17 19.36 4.08
CA ALA A 232 -2.19 18.71 3.22
C ALA A 232 -1.20 17.95 4.12
N VAL A 233 -1.36 16.63 4.24
CA VAL A 233 -0.24 15.78 4.65
C VAL A 233 0.59 15.56 3.39
N ASN A 234 1.44 16.54 3.11
CA ASN A 234 2.61 16.28 2.28
C ASN A 234 3.46 15.26 3.05
N VAL A 235 3.65 14.06 2.52
CA VAL A 235 4.85 13.30 2.83
C VAL A 235 5.99 13.98 2.09
N THR A 236 6.47 15.09 2.66
CA THR A 236 7.72 15.73 2.23
C THR A 236 8.86 14.91 2.81
N ILE A 237 9.49 14.07 2.00
CA ILE A 237 10.87 13.65 2.26
C ILE A 237 11.71 14.93 2.14
N PRO A 238 12.48 15.33 3.16
CA PRO A 238 13.24 16.58 3.09
C PRO A 238 14.31 16.46 2.00
N LEU A 239 14.05 17.09 0.83
CA LEU A 239 15.07 17.39 -0.15
C LEU A 239 15.60 18.81 0.13
N ALA A 240 16.93 18.92 0.15
CA ALA A 240 17.62 20.19 0.23
C ALA A 240 17.15 21.15 -0.87
N ALA A 241 17.10 22.43 -0.50
CA ALA A 241 16.34 23.50 -1.13
C ALA A 241 16.56 23.73 -2.64
N ALA A 242 15.46 23.94 -3.36
CA ALA A 242 15.40 24.80 -4.54
C ALA A 242 14.02 25.49 -4.64
N ARG A 243 14.01 26.68 -5.26
CA ARG A 243 13.08 27.83 -5.13
C ARG A 243 11.58 27.61 -5.46
N GLN A 244 10.77 28.47 -4.82
CA GLN A 244 9.29 28.59 -4.80
C GLN A 244 8.56 28.74 -6.15
N PRO A 245 7.24 28.44 -6.16
CA PRO A 245 6.25 29.43 -6.57
C PRO A 245 4.99 29.56 -5.67
N SER A 246 4.42 30.78 -5.70
CA SER A 246 3.11 31.31 -5.23
C SER A 246 2.63 31.04 -3.80
N VAL A 247 2.57 32.12 -3.02
CA VAL A 247 2.05 32.17 -1.65
C VAL A 247 0.52 32.09 -1.63
N SER A 248 -0.04 30.95 -1.22
CA SER A 248 -1.37 30.88 -0.64
C SER A 248 -1.29 31.39 0.81
N ARG A 249 -2.01 32.46 1.12
CA ARG A 249 -2.11 32.95 2.51
C ARG A 249 -3.14 32.13 3.25
N ILE A 250 -2.68 31.42 4.29
CA ILE A 250 -3.52 30.74 5.27
C ILE A 250 -3.81 31.75 6.37
N PHE A 251 -5.09 31.93 6.71
CA PHE A 251 -5.51 32.71 7.87
C PHE A 251 -5.87 31.74 8.99
N HIS A 252 -5.40 32.05 10.20
CA HIS A 252 -5.84 31.38 11.41
C HIS A 252 -6.95 32.22 12.04
N VAL A 253 -8.11 31.60 12.24
CA VAL A 253 -9.23 32.20 12.97
C VAL A 253 -9.42 31.37 14.23
N ASP A 254 -9.14 31.99 15.39
CA ASP A 254 -9.41 31.38 16.69
C ASP A 254 -10.89 31.55 17.01
N LEU A 255 -11.60 30.43 17.08
CA LEU A 255 -13.01 30.40 17.44
C LEU A 255 -13.19 29.81 18.85
N PRO A 256 -14.13 30.35 19.65
CA PRO A 256 -14.48 29.77 20.94
C PRO A 256 -15.09 28.38 20.77
N LEU A 257 -15.01 27.56 21.84
CA LEU A 257 -15.39 26.14 21.85
C LEU A 257 -16.84 25.87 21.41
N GLU A 258 -17.70 26.88 21.42
CA GLU A 258 -19.13 26.80 21.08
C GLU A 258 -19.49 27.56 19.80
N ALA A 259 -18.52 27.95 18.98
CA ALA A 259 -18.79 28.64 17.73
C ALA A 259 -19.53 27.74 16.74
N THR A 260 -20.56 28.30 16.11
CA THR A 260 -21.37 27.63 15.09
C THR A 260 -20.88 27.98 13.69
N VAL A 261 -21.29 27.19 12.69
CA VAL A 261 -20.96 27.46 11.27
C VAL A 261 -21.53 28.80 10.78
N ALA A 262 -22.59 29.32 11.43
CA ALA A 262 -23.11 30.66 11.13
C ALA A 262 -22.13 31.76 11.54
N ASP A 263 -21.40 31.59 12.64
CA ASP A 263 -20.43 32.55 13.17
C ASP A 263 -19.19 32.67 12.26
N LEU A 264 -18.83 31.59 11.57
CA LEU A 264 -17.79 31.56 10.53
C LEU A 264 -18.15 32.33 9.26
N ARG A 265 -19.44 32.47 8.95
CA ARG A 265 -19.92 33.14 7.73
C ARG A 265 -20.13 34.64 7.91
N ALA A 266 -20.14 35.12 9.14
CA ALA A 266 -20.34 36.53 9.48
C ALA A 266 -19.03 37.34 9.57
N GLN A 267 -17.87 36.70 9.40
CA GLN A 267 -16.53 37.32 9.35
C GLN A 267 -16.00 37.35 7.91
#